data_AF-A0AAW3JV91-F1
#
_entry.id   AF-A0AAW3JV91-F1
#
_cell.length_a   1.000
_cell.length_b   1.000
_cell.length_c   1.000
_cell.angle_alpha   90.00
_cell.angle_beta   90.00
_cell.angle_gamma   90.00
#
_symmetry.space_group_name_H-M   'P 1'
#
loop_
_entity.id
_entity.type
_entity.pdbx_description
1 polymer ?
#
loop_
_entity_poly.entity_id
_entity_poly.type
_entity_poly.pdbx_seq_one_letter_code
_entity_poly.pdbx_strand_id
1 'polypeptide(L)'
;MRKQNLEPLRMNLQLFAENPIKDNASDSKAENEPDNVPEDDDTEPETEPEDDKPNLAEENASLKVQLAKMKKAMDKATSDTARYKKQLREKQSAEEIALQEKAEKEAEREEAYQKLLKENTVTKYEKNFLALGYSEELATKAANAQYDGDTEELFKIQQDFQSALLKQKEAEWAKSRPNPQAGNGEGDDMDAFLKGFGA
;
A
#
# COMPACT_ATOMS: atom_id res chain seq x y z
N MET A 1 -18.40 -14.27 4.60
CA MET A 1 -17.36 -14.16 3.55
C MET A 1 -18.02 -14.16 2.18
N ARG A 2 -17.86 -13.10 1.39
CA ARG A 2 -18.07 -13.14 -0.06
C ARG A 2 -16.85 -12.48 -0.70
N LYS A 3 -15.94 -13.30 -1.21
CA LYS A 3 -14.81 -12.85 -2.02
C LYS A 3 -15.39 -12.48 -3.38
N GLN A 4 -15.51 -11.20 -3.66
CA GLN A 4 -15.78 -10.73 -5.02
C GLN A 4 -14.47 -10.89 -5.79
N ASN A 5 -14.43 -11.85 -6.71
CA ASN A 5 -13.34 -12.00 -7.66
C ASN A 5 -13.37 -10.78 -8.59
N LEU A 6 -12.55 -9.77 -8.30
CA LEU A 6 -12.20 -8.75 -9.28
C LEU A 6 -11.20 -9.39 -10.25
N GLU A 7 -11.72 -9.96 -11.33
CA GLU A 7 -10.87 -10.28 -12.47
C GLU A 7 -10.27 -8.98 -13.02
N PRO A 8 -8.96 -8.92 -13.29
CA PRO A 8 -8.36 -7.72 -13.86
C PRO A 8 -8.97 -7.47 -15.24
N LEU A 9 -9.52 -6.27 -15.43
CA LEU A 9 -10.00 -5.81 -16.73
C LEU A 9 -8.88 -5.99 -17.75
N ARG A 10 -9.03 -6.95 -18.67
CA ARG A 10 -8.11 -7.12 -19.79
C ARG A 10 -8.34 -5.97 -20.75
N MET A 11 -7.52 -4.93 -20.62
CA MET A 11 -7.52 -3.82 -21.55
C MET A 11 -6.96 -4.33 -22.90
N ASN A 12 -7.79 -4.33 -23.94
CA ASN A 12 -7.36 -4.65 -25.31
C ASN A 12 -6.45 -3.51 -25.80
N LEU A 13 -5.15 -3.63 -25.53
CA LEU A 13 -4.12 -2.66 -25.92
C LEU A 13 -3.86 -2.63 -27.45
N GLN A 14 -4.54 -3.46 -28.24
CA GLN A 14 -4.40 -3.50 -29.69
C GLN A 14 -5.03 -2.30 -30.44
N LEU A 15 -5.76 -1.40 -29.78
CA LEU A 15 -6.19 -0.14 -30.41
C LEU A 15 -5.18 1.01 -30.29
N PHE A 16 -4.08 0.82 -29.53
CA PHE A 16 -3.01 1.82 -29.37
C PHE A 16 -1.66 1.38 -29.94
N ALA A 17 -1.58 0.16 -30.50
CA ALA A 17 -0.40 -0.32 -31.21
C ALA A 17 -0.52 0.01 -32.70
N GLU A 18 -0.46 1.29 -33.02
CA GLU A 18 -0.17 1.75 -34.37
C GLU A 18 1.35 1.72 -34.55
N ASN A 19 1.80 0.89 -35.49
CA ASN A 19 3.22 0.58 -35.71
C ASN A 19 4.02 1.81 -36.16
N PRO A 20 5.33 1.83 -35.84
CA PRO A 20 6.24 2.92 -36.18
C PRO A 20 6.56 2.99 -37.68
N ILE A 21 6.60 4.23 -38.18
CA ILE A 21 7.24 4.62 -39.42
C ILE A 21 8.69 4.12 -39.39
N LYS A 22 9.06 3.28 -40.36
CA LYS A 22 10.46 2.90 -40.61
C LYS A 22 11.08 3.99 -41.48
N ASP A 23 12.01 4.73 -40.89
CA ASP A 23 12.97 5.55 -41.62
C ASP A 23 13.86 4.65 -42.47
N ASN A 24 13.92 4.92 -43.78
CA ASN A 24 15.02 4.50 -44.63
C ASN A 24 15.69 5.77 -45.13
N ALA A 25 16.77 6.16 -44.44
CA ALA A 25 17.66 7.21 -44.88
C ALA A 25 18.68 6.60 -45.86
N SER A 26 18.56 6.94 -47.13
CA SER A 26 19.71 7.02 -48.04
C SER A 26 19.94 8.50 -48.34
N ASP A 27 21.09 8.97 -47.89
CA ASP A 27 21.62 10.33 -47.92
C ASP A 27 21.72 10.99 -49.30
N SER A 28 21.51 12.33 -49.30
CA SER A 28 22.29 13.35 -50.02
C SER A 28 22.24 13.33 -51.57
N LYS A 29 22.48 14.37 -52.37
CA LYS A 29 22.68 15.83 -52.31
C LYS A 29 22.85 16.25 -53.79
N ALA A 30 22.61 17.52 -54.08
CA ALA A 30 22.69 18.16 -55.39
C ALA A 30 23.97 17.87 -56.24
N GLU A 31 23.75 17.79 -57.56
CA GLU A 31 24.51 18.30 -58.73
C GLU A 31 26.05 18.16 -58.82
N ASN A 32 26.53 17.55 -59.93
CA ASN A 32 27.58 18.06 -60.85
C ASN A 32 27.85 17.09 -62.03
N GLU A 33 27.90 17.62 -63.26
CA GLU A 33 28.43 17.05 -64.53
C GLU A 33 30.00 17.00 -64.53
N PRO A 34 30.76 16.30 -65.43
CA PRO A 34 30.58 16.28 -66.91
C PRO A 34 31.08 15.03 -67.71
N ASP A 35 31.02 15.19 -69.05
CA ASP A 35 31.83 14.57 -70.12
C ASP A 35 31.44 13.20 -70.71
N ASN A 36 30.70 13.24 -71.83
CA ASN A 36 31.13 12.55 -73.07
C ASN A 36 30.54 13.20 -74.33
N VAL A 37 31.38 13.40 -75.35
CA VAL A 37 31.14 13.92 -76.71
C VAL A 37 31.60 12.81 -77.68
N PRO A 38 31.17 12.68 -78.96
CA PRO A 38 30.04 13.22 -79.72
C PRO A 38 29.17 12.09 -80.34
N GLU A 39 28.04 12.40 -80.97
CA GLU A 39 27.79 12.02 -82.38
C GLU A 39 26.49 12.64 -82.90
N ASP A 40 26.56 13.01 -84.17
CA ASP A 40 25.66 13.86 -84.93
C ASP A 40 24.28 13.24 -85.17
N ASP A 41 23.22 14.05 -85.17
CA ASP A 41 22.30 14.04 -86.31
C ASP A 41 21.53 15.37 -86.38
N ASP A 42 21.44 15.85 -87.61
CA ASP A 42 20.95 17.15 -88.03
C ASP A 42 19.47 17.41 -87.66
N THR A 43 19.12 18.66 -87.36
CA THR A 43 18.10 19.47 -88.06
C THR A 43 17.62 20.63 -87.15
N GLU A 44 18.10 21.83 -87.43
CA GLU A 44 17.46 23.12 -87.12
C GLU A 44 16.49 23.51 -88.27
N PRO A 45 15.71 24.61 -88.20
CA PRO A 45 15.30 25.47 -87.07
C PRO A 45 13.76 25.71 -87.10
N GLU A 46 13.12 26.38 -86.14
CA GLU A 46 12.69 27.80 -86.14
C GLU A 46 11.46 27.82 -85.17
N THR A 47 11.13 28.78 -84.31
CA THR A 47 10.96 30.24 -84.45
C THR A 47 10.80 30.84 -83.03
N GLU A 48 11.15 32.12 -82.89
CA GLU A 48 11.29 32.93 -81.66
C GLU A 48 9.97 33.36 -80.92
N PRO A 49 9.93 34.41 -80.06
CA PRO A 49 9.49 34.30 -78.66
C PRO A 49 8.18 35.05 -78.35
N GLU A 50 7.41 34.61 -77.37
CA GLU A 50 6.24 35.39 -76.90
C GLU A 50 6.42 35.75 -75.41
N ASP A 51 6.51 37.05 -75.18
CA ASP A 51 6.59 37.77 -73.91
C ASP A 51 5.30 37.63 -73.09
N ASP A 52 5.41 37.15 -71.84
CA ASP A 52 4.56 37.58 -70.70
C ASP A 52 4.99 36.88 -69.41
N LYS A 53 5.92 37.47 -68.64
CA LYS A 53 6.25 36.98 -67.28
C LYS A 53 6.50 38.10 -66.26
N PRO A 54 5.45 38.72 -65.71
CA PRO A 54 5.48 39.21 -64.34
C PRO A 54 4.68 38.24 -63.44
N ASN A 55 5.33 37.25 -62.82
CA ASN A 55 4.73 36.56 -61.65
C ASN A 55 5.70 35.67 -60.83
N LEU A 56 6.79 35.18 -61.40
CA LEU A 56 7.64 34.19 -60.72
C LEU A 56 8.29 34.70 -59.42
N ALA A 57 8.66 35.98 -59.38
CA ALA A 57 9.25 36.61 -58.20
C ALA A 57 8.23 36.86 -57.07
N GLU A 58 6.99 37.19 -57.43
CA GLU A 58 5.88 37.40 -56.50
C GLU A 58 5.41 36.08 -55.89
N GLU A 59 5.32 35.02 -56.70
CA GLU A 59 5.02 33.66 -56.25
C GLU A 59 6.10 33.14 -55.27
N ASN A 60 7.39 33.33 -55.58
CA ASN A 60 8.49 32.99 -54.68
C ASN A 60 8.50 33.81 -53.36
N ALA A 61 8.14 35.10 -53.42
CA ALA A 61 7.99 35.92 -52.23
C ALA A 61 6.81 35.43 -51.36
N SER A 62 5.70 35.06 -51.99
CA SER A 62 4.54 34.48 -51.30
C SER A 62 4.86 33.14 -50.65
N LEU A 63 5.62 32.27 -51.33
CA LEU A 63 6.07 30.97 -50.83
C LEU A 63 7.00 31.13 -49.62
N LYS A 64 7.93 32.10 -49.65
CA LYS A 64 8.80 32.43 -48.50
C LYS A 64 7.99 32.90 -47.29
N VAL A 65 6.96 33.72 -47.51
CA VAL A 65 6.06 34.17 -46.44
C VAL A 65 5.25 33.00 -45.87
N GLN A 66 4.78 32.08 -46.71
CA GLN A 66 4.07 30.88 -46.28
C GLN A 66 4.99 29.93 -45.49
N LEU A 67 6.22 29.69 -45.94
CA LEU A 67 7.24 28.92 -45.22
C LEU A 67 7.57 29.54 -43.86
N ALA A 68 7.71 30.87 -43.79
CA ALA A 68 7.97 31.57 -42.53
C ALA A 68 6.78 31.44 -41.55
N LYS A 69 5.54 31.49 -42.05
CA LYS A 69 4.33 31.25 -41.24
C LYS A 69 4.23 29.80 -40.76
N MET A 70 4.47 28.83 -41.64
CA MET A 70 4.48 27.41 -41.30
C MET A 70 5.56 27.07 -40.28
N LYS A 71 6.77 27.62 -40.44
CA LYS A 71 7.87 27.45 -39.49
C LYS A 71 7.52 28.02 -38.12
N LYS A 72 6.97 29.24 -38.05
CA LYS A 72 6.48 29.82 -36.79
C LYS A 72 5.36 28.99 -36.14
N ALA A 73 4.44 28.43 -36.94
CA ALA A 73 3.40 27.55 -36.44
C ALA A 73 3.98 26.24 -35.88
N MET A 74 4.95 25.65 -36.56
CA MET A 74 5.69 24.47 -36.13
C MET A 74 6.48 24.71 -34.84
N ASP A 75 7.24 25.81 -34.78
CA ASP A 75 8.02 26.18 -33.59
C ASP A 75 7.09 26.39 -32.39
N LYS A 76 5.93 27.03 -32.60
CA LYS A 76 4.90 27.21 -31.56
C LYS A 76 4.32 25.87 -31.10
N ALA A 77 3.89 25.01 -32.01
CA ALA A 77 3.34 23.69 -31.69
C ALA A 77 4.35 22.80 -30.95
N THR A 78 5.62 22.85 -31.35
CA THR A 78 6.71 22.13 -30.68
C THR A 78 6.90 22.64 -29.25
N SER A 79 6.88 23.97 -29.05
CA SER A 79 6.99 24.57 -27.73
C SER A 79 5.81 24.24 -26.81
N ASP A 80 4.59 24.19 -27.35
CA ASP A 80 3.38 23.86 -26.60
C ASP A 80 3.36 22.36 -26.23
N THR A 81 3.83 21.49 -27.14
CA THR A 81 4.00 20.06 -26.87
C THR A 81 5.03 19.80 -25.78
N ALA A 82 6.17 20.51 -25.82
CA ALA A 82 7.19 20.42 -24.78
C ALA A 82 6.68 20.89 -23.41
N ARG A 83 5.90 21.98 -23.38
CA ARG A 83 5.25 22.49 -22.16
C ARG A 83 4.23 21.51 -21.61
N TYR A 84 3.36 20.95 -22.46
CA TYR A 84 2.36 19.98 -22.04
C TYR A 84 2.99 18.70 -21.51
N LYS A 85 4.04 18.20 -22.17
CA LYS A 85 4.81 17.03 -21.72
C LYS A 85 5.48 17.28 -20.36
N LYS A 86 5.97 18.50 -20.12
CA LYS A 86 6.54 18.89 -18.82
C LYS A 86 5.46 18.96 -17.73
N GLN A 87 4.35 19.63 -17.99
CA GLN A 87 3.22 19.74 -17.06
C GLN A 87 2.61 18.38 -16.72
N LEU A 88 2.52 17.46 -17.69
CA LEU A 88 2.00 16.12 -17.44
C LEU A 88 2.90 15.34 -16.49
N ARG A 89 4.22 15.39 -16.68
CA ARG A 89 5.17 14.75 -15.76
C ARG A 89 5.16 15.36 -14.37
N GLU A 90 5.07 16.68 -14.29
CA GLU A 90 4.97 17.39 -13.00
C GLU A 90 3.68 17.01 -12.26
N LYS A 91 2.54 16.96 -12.96
CA LYS A 91 1.25 16.52 -12.38
C LYS A 91 1.28 15.06 -11.96
N GLN A 92 1.80 14.17 -12.80
CA GLN A 92 1.94 12.76 -12.45
C GLN A 92 2.84 12.57 -11.23
N SER A 93 3.97 13.29 -11.17
CA SER A 93 4.87 13.24 -10.02
C SER A 93 4.23 13.82 -8.75
N ALA A 94 3.49 14.92 -8.85
CA ALA A 94 2.80 15.51 -7.71
C ALA A 94 1.62 14.64 -7.20
N GLU A 95 0.87 14.03 -8.11
CA GLU A 95 -0.22 13.11 -7.78
C GLU A 95 0.30 11.80 -7.16
N GLU A 96 1.42 11.27 -7.65
CA GLU A 96 2.05 10.08 -7.07
C GLU A 96 2.55 10.33 -5.64
N ILE A 97 3.20 11.47 -5.39
CA ILE A 97 3.62 11.88 -4.04
C ILE A 97 2.41 12.08 -3.13
N ALA A 98 1.36 12.77 -3.60
CA ALA A 98 0.15 12.97 -2.82
C ALA A 98 -0.60 11.67 -2.52
N LEU A 99 -0.56 10.70 -3.45
CA LEU A 99 -1.14 9.37 -3.25
C LEU A 99 -0.35 8.57 -2.22
N GLN A 100 0.99 8.63 -2.26
CA GLN A 100 1.86 8.00 -1.26
C GLN A 100 1.64 8.62 0.13
N GLU A 101 1.68 9.95 0.24
CA GLU A 101 1.43 10.63 1.53
C GLU A 101 0.03 10.34 2.07
N LYS A 102 -0.98 10.22 1.21
CA LYS A 102 -2.34 9.87 1.63
C LYS A 102 -2.42 8.40 2.05
N ALA A 103 -1.76 7.50 1.35
CA ALA A 103 -1.68 6.09 1.72
C ALA A 103 -0.94 5.91 3.05
N GLU A 104 0.14 6.65 3.29
CA GLU A 104 0.87 6.65 4.56
C GLU A 104 0.01 7.21 5.69
N LYS A 105 -0.66 8.35 5.49
CA LYS A 105 -1.59 8.91 6.50
C LYS A 105 -2.77 7.98 6.80
N GLU A 106 -3.31 7.31 5.78
CA GLU A 106 -4.37 6.32 5.98
C GLU A 106 -3.85 5.08 6.71
N ALA A 107 -2.63 4.62 6.42
CA ALA A 107 -1.99 3.53 7.13
C ALA A 107 -1.70 3.88 8.60
N GLU A 108 -1.13 5.05 8.89
CA GLU A 108 -0.89 5.54 10.26
C GLU A 108 -2.21 5.66 11.03
N ARG A 109 -3.26 6.18 10.40
CA ARG A 109 -4.59 6.28 11.00
C ARG A 109 -5.18 4.90 11.28
N GLU A 110 -5.01 3.96 10.37
CA GLU A 110 -5.49 2.59 10.55
C GLU A 110 -4.73 1.88 11.68
N GLU A 111 -3.41 1.99 11.73
CA GLU A 111 -2.59 1.44 12.81
C GLU A 111 -2.98 2.03 14.17
N ALA A 112 -3.17 3.35 14.25
CA ALA A 112 -3.65 4.00 15.46
C ALA A 112 -5.05 3.50 15.87
N TYR A 113 -5.95 3.30 14.90
CA TYR A 113 -7.29 2.77 15.15
C TYR A 113 -7.25 1.33 15.67
N GLN A 114 -6.44 0.46 15.05
CA GLN A 114 -6.28 -0.92 15.48
C GLN A 114 -5.66 -1.01 16.87
N LYS A 115 -4.65 -0.17 17.16
CA LYS A 115 -4.05 -0.07 18.50
C LYS A 115 -5.09 0.35 19.54
N LEU A 116 -5.88 1.38 19.25
CA LEU A 116 -6.93 1.84 20.16
C LEU A 116 -8.01 0.78 20.40
N LEU A 117 -8.39 0.03 19.35
CA LEU A 117 -9.30 -1.10 19.50
C LEU A 117 -8.71 -2.19 20.40
N LYS A 118 -7.44 -2.57 20.19
CA LYS A 118 -6.74 -3.54 21.03
C LYS A 118 -6.71 -3.10 22.49
N GLU A 119 -6.29 -1.87 22.76
CA GLU A 119 -6.24 -1.32 24.11
C GLU A 119 -7.63 -1.30 24.76
N ASN A 120 -8.68 -0.92 24.02
CA ASN A 120 -10.04 -0.91 24.54
C ASN A 120 -10.54 -2.31 24.92
N THR A 121 -10.28 -3.31 24.08
CA THR A 121 -10.69 -4.69 24.36
C THR A 121 -9.89 -5.30 25.50
N VAL A 122 -8.57 -5.09 25.55
CA VAL A 122 -7.72 -5.58 26.66
C VAL A 122 -8.17 -4.95 27.98
N THR A 123 -8.41 -3.63 28.00
CA THR A 123 -8.90 -2.94 29.21
C THR A 123 -10.25 -3.50 29.69
N LYS A 124 -11.16 -3.86 28.77
CA LYS A 124 -12.44 -4.49 29.13
C LYS A 124 -12.22 -5.87 29.75
N TYR A 125 -11.33 -6.69 29.19
CA TYR A 125 -11.01 -8.00 29.75
C TYR A 125 -10.32 -7.90 31.11
N GLU A 126 -9.38 -6.97 31.26
CA GLU A 126 -8.68 -6.72 32.52
C GLU A 126 -9.68 -6.37 33.64
N LYS A 127 -10.63 -5.48 33.37
CA LYS A 127 -11.72 -5.17 34.32
C LYS A 127 -12.54 -6.40 34.70
N ASN A 128 -12.82 -7.29 33.75
CA ASN A 128 -13.55 -8.53 34.02
C ASN A 128 -12.73 -9.46 34.92
N PHE A 129 -11.42 -9.63 34.66
CA PHE A 129 -10.56 -10.47 35.50
C PHE A 129 -10.35 -9.88 36.90
N LEU A 130 -10.20 -8.56 37.02
CA LEU A 130 -10.20 -7.88 38.31
C LEU A 130 -11.51 -8.12 39.09
N ALA A 131 -12.66 -8.07 38.41
CA ALA A 131 -13.95 -8.37 39.03
C ALA A 131 -14.08 -9.84 39.48
N LEU A 132 -13.35 -10.76 38.85
CA LEU A 132 -13.24 -12.17 39.26
C LEU A 132 -12.30 -12.38 40.45
N GLY A 133 -11.63 -11.33 40.92
CA GLY A 133 -10.72 -11.38 42.07
C GLY A 133 -9.26 -11.67 41.71
N TYR A 134 -8.90 -11.60 40.43
CA TYR A 134 -7.50 -11.69 40.01
C TYR A 134 -6.75 -10.44 40.51
N SER A 135 -5.48 -10.60 40.88
CA SER A 135 -4.56 -9.48 41.09
C SER A 135 -4.39 -8.70 39.79
N GLU A 136 -4.07 -7.41 39.88
CA GLU A 136 -3.81 -6.54 38.72
C GLU A 136 -2.85 -7.16 37.70
N GLU A 137 -1.70 -7.67 38.15
CA GLU A 137 -0.71 -8.32 37.27
C GLU A 137 -1.27 -9.54 36.51
N LEU A 138 -1.95 -10.46 37.21
CA LEU A 138 -2.59 -11.63 36.58
C LEU A 138 -3.77 -11.23 35.68
N ALA A 139 -4.52 -10.19 36.04
CA ALA A 139 -5.64 -9.69 35.25
C ALA A 139 -5.15 -9.09 33.93
N THR A 140 -4.09 -8.27 33.94
CA THR A 140 -3.47 -7.74 32.72
C THR A 140 -2.92 -8.88 31.85
N LYS A 141 -2.27 -9.88 32.45
CA LYS A 141 -1.72 -11.04 31.70
C LYS A 141 -2.84 -11.88 31.07
N ALA A 142 -3.89 -12.18 31.82
CA ALA A 142 -5.05 -12.93 31.34
C ALA A 142 -5.82 -12.16 30.26
N ALA A 143 -5.93 -10.83 30.39
CA ALA A 143 -6.57 -9.98 29.40
C ALA A 143 -5.83 -9.97 28.06
N ASN A 144 -4.50 -9.90 28.09
CA ASN A 144 -3.68 -10.01 26.88
C ASN A 144 -3.77 -11.41 26.26
N ALA A 145 -3.64 -12.48 27.06
CA ALA A 145 -3.79 -13.85 26.59
C ALA A 145 -5.17 -14.10 25.95
N GLN A 146 -6.25 -13.60 26.57
CA GLN A 146 -7.61 -13.68 26.05
C GLN A 146 -7.77 -12.90 24.73
N TYR A 147 -7.13 -11.74 24.60
CA TYR A 147 -7.18 -10.93 23.38
C TYR A 147 -6.38 -11.57 22.24
N ASP A 148 -5.16 -12.05 22.52
CA ASP A 148 -4.27 -12.68 21.54
C ASP A 148 -4.71 -14.13 21.21
N GLY A 149 -5.71 -14.67 21.91
CA GLY A 149 -6.22 -16.03 21.71
C GLY A 149 -5.30 -17.12 22.25
N ASP A 150 -4.36 -16.76 23.11
CA ASP A 150 -3.44 -17.69 23.76
C ASP A 150 -4.14 -18.42 24.91
N THR A 151 -4.88 -19.47 24.53
CA THR A 151 -5.62 -20.28 25.49
C THR A 151 -4.71 -21.07 26.43
N GLU A 152 -3.51 -21.45 26.01
CA GLU A 152 -2.57 -22.18 26.86
C GLU A 152 -2.10 -21.31 28.02
N GLU A 153 -1.72 -20.07 27.73
CA GLU A 153 -1.33 -19.11 28.74
C GLU A 153 -2.50 -18.73 29.65
N LEU A 154 -3.71 -18.56 29.07
CA LEU A 154 -4.91 -18.29 29.86
C LEU A 154 -5.20 -19.41 30.87
N PHE A 155 -5.10 -20.68 30.46
CA PHE A 155 -5.31 -21.82 31.36
C PHE A 155 -4.22 -21.92 32.43
N LYS A 156 -2.97 -21.62 32.12
CA LYS A 156 -1.89 -21.55 33.12
C LYS A 156 -2.17 -20.47 34.17
N ILE A 157 -2.54 -19.27 33.72
CA ILE A 157 -2.91 -18.16 34.60
C ILE A 157 -4.09 -18.53 35.49
N GLN A 158 -5.11 -19.19 34.92
CA GLN A 158 -6.26 -19.67 35.66
C GLN A 158 -5.85 -20.73 36.70
N GLN A 159 -4.97 -21.68 36.34
CA GLN A 159 -4.49 -22.70 37.27
C GLN A 159 -3.73 -22.08 38.45
N ASP A 160 -2.85 -21.12 38.18
CA ASP A 160 -2.09 -20.40 39.20
C ASP A 160 -3.03 -19.63 40.13
N PHE A 161 -4.01 -18.92 39.58
CA PHE A 161 -5.04 -18.22 40.35
C PHE A 161 -5.82 -19.19 41.26
N GLN A 162 -6.28 -20.31 40.74
CA GLN A 162 -7.03 -21.31 41.52
C GLN A 162 -6.18 -21.90 42.65
N SER A 163 -4.90 -22.16 42.40
CA SER A 163 -3.97 -22.67 43.40
C SER A 163 -3.73 -21.65 44.54
N ALA A 164 -3.58 -20.38 44.18
CA ALA A 164 -3.40 -19.28 45.14
C ALA A 164 -4.67 -19.08 45.97
N LEU A 165 -5.84 -19.11 45.34
CA LEU A 165 -7.13 -18.98 45.99
C LEU A 165 -7.38 -20.14 46.98
N LEU A 166 -7.10 -21.38 46.58
CA LEU A 166 -7.20 -22.55 47.48
C LEU A 166 -6.28 -22.42 48.69
N LYS A 167 -5.02 -22.03 48.47
CA LYS A 167 -4.05 -21.83 49.55
C LYS A 167 -4.48 -20.71 50.51
N GLN A 168 -5.03 -19.62 49.98
CA GLN A 168 -5.59 -18.55 50.80
C GLN A 168 -6.78 -19.06 51.62
N LYS A 169 -7.68 -19.83 51.02
CA LYS A 169 -8.84 -20.41 51.71
C LYS A 169 -8.44 -21.41 52.78
N GLU A 170 -7.43 -22.25 52.52
CA GLU A 170 -6.88 -23.17 53.52
C GLU A 170 -6.22 -22.42 54.67
N ALA A 171 -5.49 -21.33 54.39
CA ALA A 171 -4.90 -20.48 55.42
C ALA A 171 -5.96 -19.73 56.25
N GLU A 172 -7.02 -19.21 55.61
CA GLU A 172 -8.18 -18.61 56.27
C GLU A 172 -8.90 -19.64 57.16
N TRP A 173 -9.09 -20.86 56.66
CA TRP A 173 -9.68 -21.96 57.40
C TRP A 173 -8.80 -22.42 58.57
N ALA A 174 -7.49 -22.49 58.39
CA ALA A 174 -6.55 -22.84 59.45
C ALA A 174 -6.56 -21.80 60.59
N LYS A 175 -6.71 -20.51 60.27
CA LYS A 175 -6.81 -19.41 61.25
C LYS A 175 -8.14 -19.40 62.00
N SER A 176 -9.24 -19.81 61.38
CA SER A 176 -10.57 -19.80 62.00
C SER A 176 -10.86 -21.04 62.85
N ARG A 177 -10.00 -22.06 62.81
CA ARG A 177 -10.17 -23.25 63.64
C ARG A 177 -9.84 -22.97 65.11
N PRO A 178 -10.71 -23.38 66.06
CA PRO A 178 -10.34 -23.41 67.47
C PRO A 178 -9.11 -24.29 67.66
N ASN A 179 -8.20 -23.89 68.56
CA ASN A 179 -7.05 -24.71 68.92
C ASN A 179 -7.57 -26.10 69.36
N PRO A 180 -7.11 -27.23 68.76
CA PRO A 180 -7.51 -28.54 69.24
C PRO A 180 -7.20 -28.61 70.73
N GLN A 181 -8.18 -29.07 71.53
CA GLN A 181 -7.98 -29.33 72.95
C GLN A 181 -6.78 -30.26 73.06
N ALA A 182 -5.64 -29.75 73.56
CA ALA A 182 -4.47 -30.56 73.81
C ALA A 182 -4.83 -31.51 74.96
N GLY A 183 -5.33 -32.70 74.61
CA GLY A 183 -5.57 -33.80 75.53
C GLY A 183 -4.24 -34.38 75.97
N ASN A 184 -3.51 -33.64 76.79
CA ASN A 184 -2.37 -34.13 77.56
C ASN A 184 -2.36 -33.41 78.91
N GLY A 185 -3.44 -33.61 79.66
CA GLY A 185 -3.44 -33.46 81.10
C GLY A 185 -3.53 -34.87 81.68
N GLU A 186 -2.48 -35.31 82.36
CA GLU A 186 -2.50 -36.49 83.21
C GLU A 186 -3.74 -36.47 84.10
N GLY A 187 -4.55 -37.53 83.98
CA GLY A 187 -5.77 -37.71 84.75
C GLY A 187 -6.50 -38.93 84.22
N ASP A 188 -6.43 -40.01 84.99
CA ASP A 188 -7.19 -41.24 84.86
C ASP A 188 -8.64 -41.04 84.38
N ASP A 189 -9.17 -42.11 83.77
CA ASP A 189 -10.58 -42.44 83.58
C ASP A 189 -11.17 -42.32 82.16
N MET A 190 -10.88 -43.38 81.39
CA MET A 190 -11.68 -43.95 80.29
C MET A 190 -12.04 -43.05 79.10
N ASP A 191 -11.50 -43.42 77.95
CA ASP A 191 -11.87 -42.93 76.63
C ASP A 191 -13.39 -42.83 76.45
N ALA A 192 -13.89 -41.63 76.14
CA ALA A 192 -15.32 -41.37 75.98
C ALA A 192 -15.97 -42.26 74.90
N PHE A 193 -15.17 -42.73 73.94
CA PHE A 193 -15.57 -43.71 72.92
C PHE A 193 -15.84 -45.10 73.51
N LEU A 194 -15.00 -45.56 74.44
CA LEU A 194 -15.15 -46.85 75.13
C LEU A 194 -16.31 -46.82 76.14
N LYS A 195 -16.57 -45.66 76.75
CA LYS A 195 -17.71 -45.47 77.66
C LYS A 195 -19.07 -45.62 76.97
N GLY A 196 -19.18 -45.29 75.68
CA GLY A 196 -20.40 -45.47 74.89
C GLY A 196 -20.68 -46.93 74.50
N PHE A 197 -19.66 -47.79 74.51
CA PHE A 197 -19.78 -49.20 74.17
C PHE A 197 -19.94 -50.14 75.38
N GLY A 198 -19.97 -49.60 76.60
CA GLY A 198 -20.36 -50.36 77.79
C GLY A 198 -19.51 -51.60 78.07
N ALA A 199 -18.20 -51.51 77.84
CA ALA A 199 -17.23 -52.55 78.23
C ALA A 199 -16.63 -52.26 79.61
#